data_AF-A0A9W4PAA3-F1
#
_entry.id   AF-A0A9W4PAA3-F1
#
_cell.length_a   1.000
_cell.length_b   1.000
_cell.length_c   1.000
_cell.angle_alpha   90.00
_cell.angle_beta   90.00
_cell.angle_gamma   90.00
#
_symmetry.space_group_name_H-M   'P 1'
#
loop_
_entity.id
_entity.type
_entity.pdbx_description
1 polymer ?
#
loop_
_entity_poly.entity_id
_entity_poly.type
_entity_poly.pdbx_seq_one_letter_code
_entity_poly.pdbx_strand_id
1 'polypeptide(L)'
;MVVYVYIPVPLFRTPFSICPFYYYYLPPPTMGHDVSKRTIVVTYKATGLSTTTISAISGLPRRTIDRIYERALKNGFDPNSLPWNPSDAMLADAPRSGRPTKQMSQVQNQVLSKVHADQDGPKKDMH
;
A
#
# COMPACT_ATOMS: atom_id res chain seq x y z
N MET A 1 -30.77 -53.45 9.57
CA MET A 1 -31.65 -52.49 8.87
C MET A 1 -30.93 -51.15 8.82
N VAL A 2 -30.44 -50.75 7.64
CA VAL A 2 -29.76 -49.45 7.45
C VAL A 2 -30.83 -48.43 7.07
N VAL A 3 -31.05 -47.43 7.92
CA VAL A 3 -32.03 -46.36 7.69
C VAL A 3 -31.31 -45.24 6.94
N TYR A 4 -31.62 -45.08 5.66
CA TYR A 4 -31.20 -43.92 4.88
C TYR A 4 -32.00 -42.69 5.34
N VAL A 5 -31.32 -41.71 5.94
CA VAL A 5 -31.91 -40.41 6.24
C VAL A 5 -31.66 -39.49 5.05
N TYR A 6 -32.70 -39.25 4.27
CA TYR A 6 -32.70 -38.34 3.13
C TYR A 6 -32.77 -36.90 3.66
N ILE A 7 -31.68 -36.13 3.57
CA ILE A 7 -31.67 -34.70 3.89
C ILE A 7 -31.90 -33.93 2.58
N PRO A 8 -33.08 -33.30 2.36
CA PRO A 8 -33.29 -32.50 1.16
C PRO A 8 -32.55 -31.17 1.26
N VAL A 9 -31.62 -30.93 0.33
CA VAL A 9 -31.03 -29.61 0.07
C VAL A 9 -32.09 -28.73 -0.62
N PRO A 10 -32.48 -27.57 -0.07
CA PRO A 10 -33.36 -26.67 -0.79
C PRO A 10 -32.58 -25.96 -1.90
N LEU A 11 -32.91 -26.30 -3.15
CA LEU A 11 -32.59 -25.52 -4.36
C LEU A 11 -33.32 -24.17 -4.29
N PHE A 12 -32.74 -23.20 -3.57
CA PHE A 12 -33.25 -21.83 -3.53
C PHE A 12 -32.86 -21.11 -4.83
N ARG A 13 -33.69 -21.29 -5.85
CA ARG A 13 -33.69 -20.53 -7.10
C ARG A 13 -34.28 -19.15 -6.81
N THR A 14 -33.45 -18.14 -6.59
CA THR A 14 -33.93 -16.75 -6.61
C THR A 14 -33.62 -16.10 -7.95
N PRO A 15 -34.60 -15.49 -8.63
CA PRO A 15 -34.36 -14.57 -9.73
C PRO A 15 -34.10 -13.18 -9.15
N PHE A 16 -32.97 -12.97 -8.47
CA PHE A 16 -32.55 -11.63 -8.09
C PHE A 16 -31.72 -11.05 -9.23
N SER A 17 -32.38 -10.19 -10.01
CA SER A 17 -31.73 -9.12 -10.75
C SER A 17 -30.79 -8.38 -9.80
N ILE A 18 -29.48 -8.63 -9.91
CA ILE A 18 -28.47 -7.98 -9.10
C ILE A 18 -28.32 -6.56 -9.66
N CYS A 19 -29.11 -5.64 -9.11
CA CYS A 19 -28.92 -4.22 -9.29
C CYS A 19 -27.46 -3.86 -8.91
N PRO A 20 -26.73 -3.10 -9.74
CA PRO A 20 -25.35 -2.72 -9.46
C PRO A 20 -25.33 -1.51 -8.52
N PHE A 21 -25.75 -1.68 -7.26
CA PHE A 21 -25.88 -0.54 -6.32
C PHE A 21 -25.42 -0.82 -4.88
N TYR A 22 -24.62 -1.86 -4.66
CA TYR A 22 -23.99 -2.15 -3.36
C TYR A 22 -22.53 -1.68 -3.25
N TYR A 23 -22.20 -0.51 -3.79
CA TYR A 23 -20.84 0.06 -3.70
C TYR A 23 -20.68 1.27 -2.77
N TYR A 24 -21.70 1.65 -2.00
CA TYR A 24 -21.65 2.87 -1.19
C TYR A 24 -22.02 2.65 0.28
N TYR A 25 -21.20 1.89 1.02
CA TYR A 25 -21.03 2.04 2.47
C TYR A 25 -19.63 1.56 2.89
N LEU A 26 -18.59 1.98 2.16
CA LEU A 26 -17.23 1.91 2.69
C LEU A 26 -16.91 3.22 3.42
N PRO A 27 -16.39 3.17 4.67
CA PRO A 27 -15.92 4.37 5.36
C PRO A 27 -14.88 5.09 4.48
N PRO A 28 -14.80 6.43 4.56
CA PRO A 28 -13.89 7.20 3.73
C PRO A 28 -12.48 6.63 3.87
N PRO A 29 -11.81 6.28 2.76
CA PRO A 29 -10.49 5.69 2.83
C PRO A 29 -9.55 6.71 3.47
N THR A 30 -9.03 6.38 4.65
CA THR A 30 -7.75 6.91 5.12
C THR A 30 -6.77 6.71 3.95
N MET A 31 -6.02 7.75 3.61
CA MET A 31 -5.29 7.87 2.33
C MET A 31 -4.13 6.87 2.13
N GLY A 32 -4.12 5.74 2.82
CA GLY A 32 -3.36 4.53 2.52
C GLY A 32 -4.18 3.32 2.97
N HIS A 33 -4.11 2.20 2.27
CA HIS A 33 -4.73 0.96 2.77
C HIS A 33 -4.20 0.68 4.18
N ASP A 34 -5.09 0.41 5.14
CA ASP A 34 -4.69 0.07 6.50
C ASP A 34 -3.65 -1.06 6.49
N VAL A 35 -2.64 -0.96 7.36
CA VAL A 35 -1.56 -1.94 7.47
C VAL A 35 -2.12 -3.36 7.65
N SER A 36 -3.24 -3.48 8.38
CA SER A 36 -3.99 -4.73 8.55
C SER A 36 -4.43 -5.35 7.22
N LYS A 37 -4.99 -4.55 6.29
CA LYS A 37 -5.44 -5.07 4.97
C LYS A 37 -4.27 -5.53 4.12
N ARG A 38 -3.12 -4.83 4.20
CA ARG A 38 -1.90 -5.23 3.49
C ARG A 38 -1.33 -6.52 4.05
N THR A 39 -1.34 -6.66 5.38
CA THR A 39 -0.91 -7.88 6.06
C THR A 39 -1.73 -9.06 5.56
N ILE A 40 -3.05 -8.94 5.57
CA ILE A 40 -3.99 -9.96 5.07
C ILE A 40 -3.66 -10.35 3.62
N VAL A 41 -3.42 -9.37 2.75
CA VAL A 41 -3.05 -9.60 1.35
C VAL A 41 -1.76 -10.39 1.23
N VAL A 42 -0.70 -9.97 1.95
CA VAL A 42 0.62 -10.59 1.87
C VAL A 42 0.59 -12.02 2.40
N THR A 43 -0.06 -12.25 3.54
CA THR A 43 -0.19 -13.60 4.10
C THR A 43 -0.98 -14.51 3.16
N TYR A 44 -2.12 -14.05 2.62
CA TYR A 44 -2.92 -14.89 1.72
C TYR A 44 -2.23 -15.18 0.38
N LYS A 45 -1.53 -14.20 -0.20
CA LYS A 45 -0.70 -14.45 -1.39
C LYS A 45 0.40 -15.47 -1.10
N ALA A 46 1.06 -15.37 0.05
CA ALA A 46 2.11 -16.30 0.43
C ALA A 46 1.59 -17.73 0.66
N THR A 47 0.32 -17.89 1.08
CA THR A 47 -0.34 -19.23 1.14
C THR A 47 -0.72 -19.81 -0.23
N GLY A 48 -0.62 -19.04 -1.32
CA GLY A 48 -0.97 -19.48 -2.67
C GLY A 48 -2.45 -19.28 -3.04
N LEU A 49 -3.21 -18.49 -2.27
CA LEU A 49 -4.60 -18.16 -2.63
C LEU A 49 -4.67 -17.31 -3.91
N SER A 50 -5.71 -17.53 -4.70
CA SER A 50 -5.93 -16.77 -5.94
C SER A 50 -6.25 -15.31 -5.65
N THR A 51 -5.78 -14.41 -6.52
CA THR A 51 -6.03 -12.97 -6.39
C THR A 51 -7.51 -12.61 -6.48
N THR A 52 -8.32 -13.44 -7.14
CA THR A 52 -9.77 -13.29 -7.21
C THR A 52 -10.43 -13.50 -5.85
N THR A 53 -10.03 -14.56 -5.14
CA THR A 53 -10.52 -14.87 -3.80
C THR A 53 -10.06 -13.82 -2.80
N ILE A 54 -8.78 -13.40 -2.86
CA ILE A 54 -8.25 -12.34 -2.01
C ILE A 54 -8.97 -11.01 -2.26
N SER A 55 -9.33 -10.71 -3.52
CA SER A 55 -10.12 -9.52 -3.87
C SER A 55 -11.53 -9.54 -3.27
N ALA A 56 -12.20 -10.69 -3.30
CA ALA A 56 -13.50 -10.87 -2.67
C ALA A 56 -13.43 -10.72 -1.13
N ILE A 57 -12.38 -11.26 -0.49
CA ILE A 57 -12.21 -11.21 0.97
C ILE A 57 -11.79 -9.80 1.44
N SER A 58 -10.81 -9.19 0.78
CA SER A 58 -10.23 -7.90 1.21
C SER A 58 -10.97 -6.67 0.69
N GLY A 59 -11.84 -6.84 -0.30
CA GLY A 59 -12.50 -5.73 -1.02
C GLY A 59 -11.54 -4.89 -1.87
N LEU A 60 -10.29 -5.34 -2.07
CA LEU A 60 -9.29 -4.61 -2.85
C LEU A 60 -9.31 -5.04 -4.33
N PRO A 61 -9.11 -4.11 -5.27
CA PRO A 61 -8.99 -4.48 -6.67
C PRO A 61 -7.69 -5.26 -6.90
N ARG A 62 -7.73 -6.21 -7.85
CA ARG A 62 -6.60 -7.12 -8.16
C ARG A 62 -5.27 -6.38 -8.36
N ARG A 63 -5.28 -5.26 -9.09
CA ARG A 63 -4.10 -4.41 -9.30
C ARG A 63 -3.47 -3.91 -8.01
N THR A 64 -4.28 -3.60 -7.00
CA THR A 64 -3.78 -3.17 -5.69
C THR A 64 -3.16 -4.33 -4.93
N ILE A 65 -3.79 -5.51 -4.98
CA ILE A 65 -3.29 -6.74 -4.34
C ILE A 65 -1.88 -7.07 -4.86
N ASP A 66 -1.71 -7.09 -6.19
CA ASP A 66 -0.43 -7.41 -6.80
C ASP A 66 0.64 -6.37 -6.45
N ARG A 67 0.30 -5.08 -6.47
CA ARG A 67 1.22 -4.00 -6.05
C ARG A 67 1.65 -4.09 -4.59
N ILE A 68 0.73 -4.44 -3.69
CA ILE A 68 1.04 -4.64 -2.27
C ILE A 68 2.04 -5.79 -2.12
N TYR A 69 1.77 -6.91 -2.80
CA TYR A 69 2.61 -8.09 -2.71
C TYR A 69 4.01 -7.85 -3.29
N GLU A 70 4.11 -7.23 -4.47
CA GLU A 70 5.39 -6.86 -5.08
C GLU A 70 6.22 -5.92 -4.19
N ARG A 71 5.56 -4.97 -3.50
CA ARG A 71 6.23 -4.07 -2.56
C ARG A 71 6.73 -4.82 -1.34
N ALA A 72 5.93 -5.72 -0.78
CA ALA A 72 6.36 -6.55 0.34
C ALA A 72 7.62 -7.36 -0.01
N LEU A 73 7.65 -7.99 -1.20
CA LEU A 73 8.82 -8.71 -1.70
C LEU A 73 10.06 -7.80 -1.82
N LYS A 74 9.88 -6.59 -2.37
CA LYS A 74 10.97 -5.59 -2.47
C LYS A 74 11.48 -5.12 -1.11
N ASN A 75 10.61 -5.09 -0.12
CA ASN A 75 10.93 -4.69 1.25
C ASN A 75 11.45 -5.86 2.11
N GLY A 76 11.77 -7.01 1.51
CA GLY A 76 12.42 -8.13 2.18
C GLY A 76 11.46 -9.21 2.70
N PHE A 77 10.20 -9.23 2.27
CA PHE A 77 9.30 -10.34 2.59
C PHE A 77 9.73 -11.59 1.80
N ASP A 78 10.02 -12.68 2.51
CA ASP A 78 10.27 -13.99 1.89
C ASP A 78 9.12 -14.97 2.18
N PRO A 79 8.33 -15.37 1.17
CA PRO A 79 7.22 -16.29 1.33
C PRO A 79 7.66 -17.70 1.75
N ASN A 80 8.92 -18.08 1.55
CA ASN A 80 9.41 -19.41 1.92
C ASN A 80 9.92 -19.48 3.37
N SER A 81 10.15 -18.32 4.01
CA SER A 81 10.66 -18.22 5.38
C SER A 81 9.54 -18.36 6.41
N LEU A 82 9.13 -19.61 6.67
CA LEU A 82 8.18 -19.89 7.75
C LEU A 82 8.90 -19.91 9.10
N PRO A 83 8.33 -19.31 10.17
CA PRO A 83 7.06 -18.56 10.23
C PRO A 83 7.18 -17.13 9.69
N TRP A 84 6.13 -16.66 9.00
CA TRP A 84 6.10 -15.27 8.52
C TRP A 84 5.91 -14.28 9.66
N ASN A 85 6.79 -13.28 9.73
CA ASN A 85 6.66 -12.15 10.66
C ASN A 85 6.58 -10.82 9.87
N PRO A 86 5.43 -10.51 9.24
CA PRO A 86 5.28 -9.26 8.50
C PRO A 86 5.32 -8.08 9.46
N SER A 87 6.33 -7.23 9.32
CA SER A 87 6.43 -5.99 10.09
C SER A 87 5.79 -4.82 9.33
N ASP A 88 5.32 -3.81 10.07
CA ASP A 88 4.75 -2.59 9.50
C ASP A 88 5.70 -1.90 8.51
N ALA A 89 7.02 -1.94 8.79
CA ALA A 89 8.04 -1.38 7.92
C ALA A 89 8.08 -2.05 6.54
N MET A 90 7.81 -3.35 6.46
CA MET A 90 7.78 -4.09 5.19
C MET A 90 6.52 -3.78 4.37
N LEU A 91 5.43 -3.41 5.06
CA LEU A 91 4.13 -3.13 4.44
C LEU A 91 3.89 -1.64 4.21
N ALA A 92 4.75 -0.78 4.73
CA ALA A 92 4.65 0.67 4.60
C ALA A 92 4.70 1.10 3.13
N ASP A 93 3.91 2.12 2.79
CA ASP A 93 4.06 2.76 1.48
C ASP A 93 5.32 3.61 1.47
N ALA A 94 6.02 3.59 0.34
CA ALA A 94 7.08 4.56 0.10
C ALA A 94 6.49 5.98 0.25
N PRO A 95 7.25 6.91 0.85
CA PRO A 95 6.82 8.31 0.93
C PRO A 95 6.46 8.78 -0.49
N ARG A 96 5.24 9.31 -0.64
CA ARG A 96 4.78 9.80 -1.93
C ARG A 96 5.76 10.88 -2.39
N SER A 97 6.38 10.68 -3.54
CA SER A 97 7.14 11.72 -4.23
C SER A 97 6.16 12.80 -4.68
N GLY A 98 5.82 13.71 -3.77
CA GLY A 98 5.17 14.96 -4.11
C GLY A 98 6.18 15.93 -4.72
N ARG A 99 5.75 17.17 -4.95
CA ARG A 99 6.67 18.27 -5.24
C ARG A 99 7.74 18.28 -4.14
N PRO A 100 9.05 18.23 -4.46
CA PRO A 100 10.08 18.39 -3.45
C PRO A 100 9.84 19.74 -2.75
N THR A 101 9.38 19.68 -1.51
CA THR A 101 9.37 20.84 -0.63
C THR A 101 10.83 21.19 -0.42
N LYS A 102 11.31 22.27 -1.08
CA LYS A 102 12.67 22.82 -1.03
C LYS A 102 13.44 22.31 0.20
N GLN A 103 14.21 21.23 0.04
CA GLN A 103 15.08 20.79 1.13
C GLN A 103 16.23 21.79 1.22
N MET A 104 16.23 22.44 2.37
CA MET A 104 16.85 23.71 2.67
C MET A 104 18.32 23.60 3.09
N SER A 105 18.95 22.42 3.17
CA SER A 105 20.31 22.33 3.73
C SER A 105 21.43 22.57 2.71
N GLN A 106 21.39 21.96 1.53
CA GLN A 106 22.46 22.15 0.53
C GLN A 106 22.34 23.47 -0.24
N VAL A 107 21.12 23.95 -0.50
CA VAL A 107 20.89 25.23 -1.20
C VAL A 107 21.23 26.42 -0.29
N GLN A 108 21.02 26.33 1.03
CA GLN A 108 21.39 27.41 1.95
C GLN A 108 22.90 27.67 1.96
N ASN A 109 23.75 26.63 1.98
CA ASN A 109 25.20 26.83 1.94
C ASN A 109 25.68 27.48 0.64
N GLN A 110 25.08 27.11 -0.51
CA GLN A 110 25.38 27.75 -1.80
C GLN A 110 24.87 29.19 -1.90
N VAL A 111 23.78 29.53 -1.21
CA VAL A 111 23.26 30.91 -1.16
C VAL A 111 24.11 31.76 -0.22
N LEU A 112 24.47 31.24 0.97
CA LEU A 112 25.35 31.93 1.92
C LEU A 112 26.74 32.18 1.34
N SER A 113 27.33 31.21 0.64
CA SER A 113 28.66 31.38 0.03
C SER A 113 28.69 32.46 -1.05
N LYS A 114 27.59 32.65 -1.79
CA LYS A 114 27.47 33.70 -2.82
C LYS A 114 27.25 35.08 -2.19
N VAL A 115 26.46 35.16 -1.13
CA VAL A 115 26.23 36.42 -0.40
C VAL A 115 27.51 36.96 0.25
N HIS A 116 28.38 36.08 0.77
CA HIS A 116 29.68 36.51 1.30
C HIS A 116 30.63 37.02 0.22
N ALA A 117 30.65 36.39 -0.96
CA ALA A 117 31.51 36.80 -2.07
C ALA A 117 31.17 38.21 -2.63
N ASP A 118 29.89 38.61 -2.57
CA ASP A 118 29.45 39.92 -3.06
C ASP A 118 29.64 41.06 -2.05
N GLN A 119 29.82 40.75 -0.75
CA GLN A 119 30.08 41.77 0.29
C GLN A 119 31.55 42.21 0.36
N ASP A 120 32.45 41.45 -0.25
CA ASP A 120 33.84 41.82 -0.45
C ASP A 120 34.00 42.69 -1.72
N GLY A 121 33.37 43.87 -1.72
CA GLY A 121 33.61 44.89 -2.74
C GLY A 121 35.09 45.31 -2.75
N PRO A 122 35.65 45.68 -3.92
CA PRO A 122 37.07 45.97 -4.06
C PRO A 122 37.47 47.13 -3.14
N LYS A 123 38.39 46.88 -2.21
CA LYS A 123 39.01 47.92 -1.39
C LYS A 123 39.67 48.92 -2.33
N LYS A 124 39.21 50.17 -2.29
CA LYS A 124 39.88 51.28 -2.98
C LYS A 124 41.16 51.58 -2.22
N ASP A 125 42.28 51.20 -2.82
CA ASP A 125 43.61 51.54 -2.35
C ASP A 125 43.77 53.06 -2.46
N MET A 126 43.90 53.74 -1.32
CA MET A 126 44.08 55.18 -1.24
C MET A 126 45.58 55.48 -1.24
N HIS A 127 46.09 56.03 -2.34
CA HIS A 127 47.41 56.67 -2.43
C HIS A 127 47.25 58.18 -2.34
#